data_AF-A0A0B8N0E1-F1
#
_entry.id   AF-A0A0B8N0E1-F1
#
_cell.length_a   1.000
_cell.length_b   1.000
_cell.length_c   1.000
_cell.angle_alpha   90.00
_cell.angle_beta   90.00
_cell.angle_gamma   90.00
#
_symmetry.space_group_name_H-M   'P 1'
#
loop_
_entity.id
_entity.type
_entity.pdbx_description
1 polymer ?
#
loop_
_entity_poly.entity_id
_entity_poly.type
_entity_poly.pdbx_seq_one_letter_code
_entity_poly.pdbx_strand_id
1 'polypeptide(L)'
;MDSEKADESSVLDTLDKQIIHGLVIDARIPFARLGAVLGVSEQTVARRYRSLRRRGMIHVAGQVNTVPLGRTRWILRIKTAPNRAVPLAEALARLPDVSWVSLLATGFEVTCVCRPRSAERQEELLLRMIPRAAQVLELSVHEVMRQFPFEEEWPRYGHLFTPEQLRELGPRPPMWEPRGPERQVELSREDEAMLAMLGRDGRASYAQLAAATGWSASRVTRRMNELVASGVLYFDLDFALERMGYAARAMLWMRVRPGDLEAVGQAVATHPEVAYVAATTGTANLTASVVCHDTAHLYRYVTESLGALPGINDVEVLSALRMFKQSQTLVDDRMVAIVP
;
A
#
# COMPACT_ATOMS: atom_id res chain seq x y z
N MET A 1 -26.88 13.65 -14.65
CA MET A 1 -27.26 14.78 -13.79
C MET A 1 -27.70 14.35 -12.37
N ASP A 2 -27.76 13.04 -12.08
CA ASP A 2 -28.07 12.52 -10.73
C ASP A 2 -26.85 11.98 -9.94
N SER A 3 -25.63 12.01 -10.49
CA SER A 3 -24.42 11.56 -9.77
C SER A 3 -23.75 12.65 -8.91
N GLU A 4 -24.13 13.92 -9.05
CA GLU A 4 -23.58 15.02 -8.23
C GLU A 4 -24.19 15.08 -6.83
N LYS A 5 -25.39 14.51 -6.60
CA LYS A 5 -26.07 14.56 -5.30
C LYS A 5 -25.67 13.44 -4.34
N ALA A 6 -24.89 12.45 -4.78
CA ALA A 6 -24.42 11.37 -3.91
C ALA A 6 -23.14 11.74 -3.12
N ASP A 7 -22.45 12.83 -3.48
CA ASP A 7 -21.11 13.14 -2.94
C ASP A 7 -21.10 14.00 -1.67
N GLU A 8 -22.24 14.59 -1.27
CA GLU A 8 -22.35 15.41 -0.04
C GLU A 8 -22.42 14.58 1.25
N SER A 9 -22.59 13.26 1.19
CA SER A 9 -22.61 12.38 2.37
C SER A 9 -21.22 11.83 2.76
N SER A 10 -20.17 12.27 2.06
CA SER A 10 -18.79 11.82 2.30
C SER A 10 -18.18 12.49 3.53
N VAL A 11 -17.55 11.71 4.40
CA VAL A 11 -16.77 12.15 5.57
C VAL A 11 -15.59 13.10 5.19
N LEU A 12 -15.25 13.14 3.90
CA LEU A 12 -14.25 13.99 3.25
C LEU A 12 -14.92 14.99 2.31
N ASP A 13 -14.62 16.28 2.47
CA ASP A 13 -15.01 17.28 1.47
C ASP A 13 -14.06 17.28 0.26
N THR A 14 -14.40 18.02 -0.80
CA THR A 14 -13.60 18.10 -2.03
C THR A 14 -12.16 18.52 -1.76
N LEU A 15 -11.94 19.47 -0.85
CA LEU A 15 -10.60 19.93 -0.51
C LEU A 15 -9.79 18.84 0.21
N ASP A 16 -10.42 18.09 1.11
CA ASP A 16 -9.77 16.96 1.77
C ASP A 16 -9.36 15.88 0.74
N LYS A 17 -10.22 15.57 -0.23
CA LYS A 17 -9.91 14.64 -1.34
C LYS A 17 -8.77 15.14 -2.22
N GLN A 18 -8.74 16.43 -2.55
CA GLN A 18 -7.65 17.04 -3.29
C GLN A 18 -6.33 17.02 -2.51
N ILE A 19 -6.36 17.31 -1.20
CA ILE A 19 -5.15 17.21 -0.34
C ILE A 19 -4.64 15.77 -0.30
N ILE A 20 -5.54 14.79 -0.18
CA ILE A 20 -5.19 13.37 -0.25
C ILE A 20 -4.51 13.03 -1.58
N HIS A 21 -5.08 13.45 -2.70
CA HIS A 21 -4.50 13.21 -4.03
C HIS A 21 -3.09 13.80 -4.17
N GLY A 22 -2.89 15.06 -3.72
CA GLY A 22 -1.57 15.68 -3.73
C GLY A 22 -0.54 14.93 -2.87
N LEU A 23 -0.97 14.38 -1.73
CA LEU A 23 -0.14 13.53 -0.87
C LEU A 23 0.11 12.13 -1.45
N VAL A 24 -0.80 11.61 -2.28
CA VAL A 24 -0.54 10.38 -3.04
C VAL A 24 0.50 10.65 -4.12
N ILE A 25 0.51 11.80 -4.78
CA ILE A 25 1.55 12.13 -5.76
C ILE A 25 2.92 12.34 -5.07
N ASP A 26 2.94 13.15 -4.02
CA ASP A 26 4.13 13.42 -3.22
C ASP A 26 3.74 13.52 -1.74
N ALA A 27 3.95 12.43 -1.00
CA ALA A 27 3.59 12.35 0.41
C ALA A 27 4.38 13.31 1.30
N ARG A 28 5.48 13.88 0.78
CA ARG A 28 6.31 14.89 1.45
C ARG A 28 6.18 16.28 0.82
N ILE A 29 5.20 16.51 -0.07
CA ILE A 29 4.97 17.80 -0.70
C ILE A 29 4.94 18.92 0.35
N PRO A 30 5.67 20.04 0.14
CA PRO A 30 5.55 21.21 0.99
C PRO A 30 4.11 21.74 0.95
N PHE A 31 3.51 22.00 2.11
CA PHE A 31 2.13 22.49 2.16
C PHE A 31 1.94 23.85 1.49
N ALA A 32 3.00 24.68 1.43
CA ALA A 32 3.00 25.90 0.65
C ALA A 32 2.79 25.63 -0.86
N ARG A 33 3.51 24.63 -1.40
CA ARG A 33 3.37 24.22 -2.81
C ARG A 33 1.98 23.66 -3.08
N LEU A 34 1.51 22.74 -2.23
CA LEU A 34 0.16 22.18 -2.38
C LEU A 34 -0.93 23.25 -2.24
N GLY A 35 -0.76 24.21 -1.34
CA GLY A 35 -1.68 25.35 -1.18
C GLY A 35 -1.75 26.22 -2.44
N ALA A 36 -0.59 26.53 -3.05
CA ALA A 36 -0.52 27.28 -4.29
C ALA A 36 -1.29 26.59 -5.43
N VAL A 37 -1.07 25.29 -5.63
CA VAL A 37 -1.81 24.49 -6.63
C VAL A 37 -3.31 24.54 -6.37
N LEU A 38 -3.74 24.36 -5.11
CA LEU A 38 -5.15 24.27 -4.74
C LEU A 38 -5.85 25.63 -4.60
N GLY A 39 -5.13 26.75 -4.76
CA GLY A 39 -5.68 28.09 -4.54
C GLY A 39 -6.07 28.39 -3.09
N VAL A 40 -5.41 27.75 -2.11
CA VAL A 40 -5.66 27.96 -0.67
C VAL A 40 -4.37 28.25 0.10
N SER A 41 -4.48 28.83 1.29
CA SER A 41 -3.29 29.09 2.11
C SER A 41 -2.58 27.81 2.58
N GLU A 42 -1.26 27.88 2.79
CA GLU A 42 -0.48 26.83 3.44
C GLU A 42 -1.10 26.41 4.79
N GLN A 43 -1.56 27.38 5.58
CA GLN A 43 -2.19 27.13 6.87
C GLN A 43 -3.47 26.31 6.74
N THR A 44 -4.25 26.54 5.68
CA THR A 44 -5.44 25.74 5.37
C THR A 44 -5.06 24.28 5.10
N VAL A 45 -4.09 24.04 4.22
CA VAL A 45 -3.61 22.68 3.90
C VAL A 45 -3.08 21.99 5.15
N ALA A 46 -2.21 22.66 5.91
CA ALA A 46 -1.62 22.12 7.14
C ALA A 46 -2.69 21.78 8.19
N ARG A 47 -3.72 22.63 8.35
CA ARG A 47 -4.85 22.38 9.26
C ARG A 47 -5.66 21.16 8.84
N ARG A 48 -5.98 21.04 7.54
CA ARG A 48 -6.72 19.90 6.98
C ARG A 48 -5.94 18.59 7.12
N TYR A 49 -4.66 18.57 6.73
CA TYR A 49 -3.77 17.41 6.91
C TYR A 49 -3.72 16.94 8.38
N ARG A 50 -3.49 17.86 9.33
CA ARG A 50 -3.47 17.52 10.77
C ARG A 50 -4.82 16.97 11.24
N SER A 51 -5.93 17.48 10.73
CA SER A 51 -7.27 16.97 11.03
C SER A 51 -7.45 15.53 10.52
N LEU A 52 -7.12 15.27 9.25
CA LEU A 52 -7.19 13.94 8.64
C LEU A 52 -6.33 12.93 9.39
N ARG A 53 -5.09 13.30 9.75
CA ARG A 53 -4.20 12.47 10.57
C ARG A 53 -4.75 12.21 11.97
N ARG A 54 -5.25 13.24 12.67
CA ARG A 54 -5.81 13.10 14.02
C ARG A 54 -7.06 12.22 14.06
N ARG A 55 -7.88 12.28 13.01
CA ARG A 55 -9.06 11.42 12.82
C ARG A 55 -8.70 9.99 12.39
N GLY A 56 -7.41 9.68 12.24
CA GLY A 56 -6.92 8.37 11.81
C GLY A 56 -7.30 8.02 10.38
N MET A 57 -7.56 9.02 9.52
CA MET A 57 -8.02 8.79 8.14
C MET A 57 -6.88 8.52 7.18
N ILE A 58 -5.74 9.17 7.40
CA ILE A 58 -4.54 9.03 6.58
C ILE A 58 -3.29 8.95 7.44
N HIS A 59 -2.27 8.29 6.93
CA HIS A 59 -0.94 8.30 7.52
C HIS A 59 0.14 8.19 6.46
N VAL A 60 1.13 9.09 6.51
CA VAL A 60 2.30 9.04 5.62
C VAL A 60 3.37 8.16 6.24
N ALA A 61 3.80 7.13 5.52
CA ALA A 61 4.86 6.23 5.94
C ALA A 61 5.93 6.07 4.85
N GLY A 62 7.19 6.02 5.27
CA GLY A 62 8.31 5.60 4.43
C GLY A 62 8.30 4.09 4.23
N GLN A 63 8.45 3.67 2.98
CA GLN A 63 8.44 2.28 2.56
C GLN A 63 9.75 1.91 1.90
N VAL A 64 10.15 0.65 2.10
CA VAL A 64 11.34 0.10 1.50
C VAL A 64 10.96 -0.76 0.31
N ASN A 65 11.41 -0.36 -0.87
CA ASN A 65 11.44 -1.23 -2.02
C ASN A 65 12.67 -2.14 -1.90
N THR A 66 12.43 -3.44 -1.92
CA THR A 66 13.49 -4.44 -1.75
C THR A 66 14.08 -4.92 -3.08
N VAL A 67 13.48 -4.55 -4.22
CA VAL A 67 14.03 -4.88 -5.55
C VAL A 67 15.42 -4.28 -5.74
N PRO A 68 15.67 -3.00 -5.37
CA PRO A 68 17.02 -2.46 -5.42
C PRO A 68 18.06 -3.15 -4.53
N LEU A 69 17.59 -3.94 -3.56
CA LEU A 69 18.42 -4.77 -2.69
C LEU A 69 18.62 -6.19 -3.26
N GLY A 70 18.12 -6.47 -4.47
CA GLY A 70 18.15 -7.81 -5.07
C GLY A 70 17.22 -8.81 -4.36
N ARG A 71 16.06 -8.35 -3.88
CA ARG A 71 15.09 -9.18 -3.15
C ARG A 71 13.70 -9.03 -3.75
N THR A 72 12.92 -10.10 -3.67
CA THR A 72 11.55 -10.14 -4.18
C THR A 72 10.52 -9.95 -3.08
N ARG A 73 9.31 -9.58 -3.50
CA ARG A 73 8.13 -9.42 -2.64
C ARG A 73 7.33 -10.73 -2.68
N TRP A 74 6.85 -11.15 -1.53
CA TRP A 74 6.07 -12.38 -1.38
C TRP A 74 4.68 -12.07 -0.84
N ILE A 75 3.64 -12.68 -1.39
CA ILE A 75 2.29 -12.66 -0.84
C ILE A 75 2.04 -14.01 -0.20
N LEU A 76 1.72 -14.01 1.09
CA LEU A 76 1.49 -15.21 1.88
C LEU A 76 -0.01 -15.37 2.11
N ARG A 77 -0.48 -16.61 2.02
CA ARG A 77 -1.78 -17.06 2.52
C ARG A 77 -1.53 -18.14 3.56
N ILE A 78 -2.08 -17.94 4.74
CA ILE A 78 -1.79 -18.77 5.90
C ILE A 78 -3.11 -19.26 6.47
N LYS A 79 -3.38 -20.56 6.34
CA LYS A 79 -4.51 -21.19 7.04
C LYS A 79 -4.06 -21.59 8.43
N THR A 80 -4.91 -21.31 9.41
CA THR A 80 -4.63 -21.59 10.82
C THR A 80 -5.64 -22.56 11.40
N ALA A 81 -5.30 -23.14 12.55
CA ALA A 81 -6.31 -23.79 13.37
C ALA A 81 -7.42 -22.81 13.76
N PRO A 82 -8.65 -23.28 14.04
CA PRO A 82 -9.73 -22.44 14.53
C PRO A 82 -9.29 -21.57 15.73
N ASN A 83 -9.77 -20.32 15.78
CA ASN A 83 -9.45 -19.33 16.83
C ASN A 83 -7.97 -18.92 16.93
N ARG A 84 -7.12 -19.27 15.96
CA ARG A 84 -5.69 -18.90 15.94
C ARG A 84 -5.33 -17.81 14.94
N ALA A 85 -6.23 -17.46 14.03
CA ALA A 85 -5.95 -16.48 12.98
C ALA A 85 -5.73 -15.06 13.53
N VAL A 86 -6.50 -14.63 14.54
CA VAL A 86 -6.35 -13.29 15.13
C VAL A 86 -4.99 -13.14 15.85
N PRO A 87 -4.60 -14.01 16.79
CA PRO A 87 -3.26 -13.94 17.42
C PRO A 87 -2.12 -13.99 16.40
N LEU A 88 -2.25 -14.81 15.34
CA LEU A 88 -1.27 -14.86 14.28
C LEU A 88 -1.19 -13.52 13.52
N ALA A 89 -2.33 -12.94 13.12
CA ALA A 89 -2.37 -11.67 12.43
C ALA A 89 -1.75 -10.54 13.28
N GLU A 90 -2.02 -10.51 14.58
CA GLU A 90 -1.40 -9.55 15.51
C GLU A 90 0.11 -9.74 15.63
N ALA A 91 0.59 -10.99 15.66
CA ALA A 91 2.03 -11.27 15.71
C ALA A 91 2.72 -10.87 14.41
N LEU A 92 2.15 -11.21 13.25
CA LEU A 92 2.65 -10.84 11.93
C LEU A 92 2.67 -9.33 11.73
N ALA A 93 1.63 -8.62 12.20
CA ALA A 93 1.55 -7.17 12.10
C ALA A 93 2.69 -6.45 12.86
N ARG A 94 3.27 -7.06 13.89
CA ARG A 94 4.42 -6.48 14.62
C ARG A 94 5.75 -6.65 13.89
N LEU A 95 5.81 -7.47 12.84
CA LEU A 95 7.04 -7.69 12.09
C LEU A 95 7.29 -6.51 11.11
N PRO A 96 8.51 -5.92 11.08
CA PRO A 96 8.80 -4.73 10.27
C PRO A 96 8.83 -5.01 8.76
N ASP A 97 9.14 -6.24 8.39
CA ASP A 97 9.21 -6.74 7.01
C ASP A 97 7.90 -7.37 6.51
N VAL A 98 6.86 -7.36 7.34
CA VAL A 98 5.51 -7.81 6.98
C VAL A 98 4.55 -6.62 6.93
N SER A 99 3.72 -6.59 5.89
CA SER A 99 2.72 -5.56 5.66
C SER A 99 1.41 -6.17 5.14
N TRP A 100 0.37 -5.34 4.99
CA TRP A 100 -0.94 -5.70 4.45
C TRP A 100 -1.56 -6.92 5.13
N VAL A 101 -1.39 -7.01 6.46
CA VAL A 101 -1.86 -8.12 7.27
C VAL A 101 -3.36 -8.05 7.44
N SER A 102 -4.06 -9.03 6.89
CA SER A 102 -5.53 -9.08 6.87
C SER A 102 -6.03 -10.45 7.28
N LEU A 103 -7.04 -10.49 8.14
CA LEU A 103 -7.87 -11.67 8.38
C LEU A 103 -8.93 -11.75 7.30
N LEU A 104 -9.06 -12.92 6.66
CA LEU A 104 -10.06 -13.17 5.62
C LEU A 104 -11.40 -13.63 6.22
N ALA A 105 -12.47 -13.50 5.44
CA ALA A 105 -13.85 -13.77 5.86
C ALA A 105 -14.09 -15.21 6.37
N THR A 106 -13.23 -16.16 6.01
CA THR A 106 -13.26 -17.53 6.54
C THR A 106 -12.99 -17.58 8.05
N GLY A 107 -12.32 -16.57 8.62
CA GLY A 107 -12.01 -16.48 10.05
C GLY A 107 -10.83 -17.36 10.51
N PHE A 108 -10.28 -18.18 9.61
CA PHE A 108 -9.12 -19.05 9.87
C PHE A 108 -8.01 -18.87 8.83
N GLU A 109 -8.08 -17.83 7.99
CA GLU A 109 -7.05 -17.53 7.00
C GLU A 109 -6.54 -16.10 7.15
N VAL A 110 -5.23 -15.94 7.15
CA VAL A 110 -4.53 -14.66 7.19
C VAL A 110 -3.76 -14.49 5.89
N THR A 111 -3.87 -13.31 5.27
CA THR A 111 -2.98 -12.91 4.18
C THR A 111 -2.08 -11.78 4.62
N CYS A 112 -0.85 -11.79 4.13
CA CYS A 112 0.10 -10.70 4.34
C CYS A 112 1.11 -10.63 3.20
N VAL A 113 1.86 -9.53 3.16
CA VAL A 113 2.96 -9.33 2.23
C VAL A 113 4.27 -9.32 3.00
N CYS A 114 5.23 -10.12 2.57
CA CYS A 114 6.57 -10.18 3.14
C CYS A 114 7.58 -9.53 2.18
N ARG A 115 8.45 -8.67 2.72
CA ARG A 115 9.55 -7.99 2.01
C ARG A 115 10.84 -8.11 2.81
N PRO A 116 11.46 -9.30 2.85
CA PRO A 116 12.69 -9.50 3.59
C PRO A 116 13.81 -8.66 2.95
N ARG A 117 14.60 -7.98 3.79
CA ARG A 117 15.70 -7.11 3.33
C ARG A 117 17.02 -7.87 3.15
N SER A 118 17.13 -9.10 3.67
CA SER A 118 18.29 -9.99 3.52
C SER A 118 17.87 -11.43 3.20
N ALA A 119 18.79 -12.23 2.67
CA ALA A 119 18.53 -13.64 2.34
C ALA A 119 18.33 -14.48 3.61
N GLU A 120 19.12 -14.21 4.65
CA GLU A 120 19.03 -14.85 5.96
C GLU A 120 17.67 -14.57 6.59
N ARG A 121 17.19 -13.32 6.49
CA ARG A 121 15.88 -12.93 7.00
C ARG A 121 14.73 -13.58 6.20
N GLN A 122 14.90 -13.72 4.89
CA GLN A 122 13.95 -14.46 4.05
C GLN A 122 13.84 -15.92 4.50
N GLU A 123 14.98 -16.60 4.68
CA GLU A 123 15.02 -17.98 5.14
C GLU A 123 14.40 -18.12 6.54
N GLU A 124 14.76 -17.23 7.45
CA GLU A 124 14.24 -17.18 8.81
C GLU A 124 12.71 -17.05 8.81
N LEU A 125 12.15 -16.10 8.04
CA LEU A 125 10.71 -15.89 8.00
C LEU A 125 9.95 -17.03 7.31
N LEU A 126 10.35 -17.36 6.08
CA LEU A 126 9.58 -18.23 5.20
C LEU A 126 9.78 -19.71 5.52
N LEU A 127 10.94 -20.11 6.06
CA LEU A 127 11.24 -21.52 6.34
C LEU A 127 11.20 -21.88 7.83
N ARG A 128 11.32 -20.89 8.73
CA ARG A 128 11.44 -21.17 10.18
C ARG A 128 10.32 -20.52 10.99
N MET A 129 10.20 -19.20 11.02
CA MET A 129 9.29 -18.49 11.92
C MET A 129 7.83 -18.74 11.58
N ILE A 130 7.42 -18.53 10.33
CA ILE A 130 6.02 -18.63 9.93
C ILE A 130 5.55 -20.09 9.91
N PRO A 131 6.25 -21.04 9.24
CA PRO A 131 5.78 -22.43 9.20
C PRO A 131 5.79 -23.12 10.56
N ARG A 132 6.72 -22.78 11.46
CA ARG A 132 6.83 -23.42 12.78
C ARG A 132 6.00 -22.74 13.86
N ALA A 133 5.32 -21.64 13.54
CA ALA A 133 4.32 -21.11 14.45
C ALA A 133 3.24 -22.20 14.63
N ALA A 134 3.05 -22.68 15.86
CA ALA A 134 2.20 -23.84 16.21
C ALA A 134 0.71 -23.71 15.78
N GLN A 135 0.36 -22.59 15.16
CA GLN A 135 -0.97 -22.19 14.74
C GLN A 135 -1.21 -22.39 13.23
N VAL A 136 -0.17 -22.67 12.43
CA VAL A 136 -0.24 -22.76 10.96
C VAL A 136 -0.55 -24.18 10.50
N LEU A 137 -1.60 -24.33 9.70
CA LEU A 137 -2.01 -25.60 9.07
C LEU A 137 -1.53 -25.70 7.62
N GLU A 138 -1.56 -24.59 6.89
CA GLU A 138 -1.14 -24.52 5.49
C GLU A 138 -0.52 -23.16 5.22
N LEU A 139 0.57 -23.13 4.47
CA LEU A 139 1.25 -21.91 4.03
C LEU A 139 1.40 -21.96 2.52
N SER A 140 0.76 -21.04 1.82
CA SER A 140 0.99 -20.76 0.41
C SER A 140 1.77 -19.46 0.26
N VAL A 141 2.85 -19.50 -0.52
CA VAL A 141 3.74 -18.37 -0.73
C VAL A 141 3.83 -18.08 -2.23
N HIS A 142 3.53 -16.84 -2.60
CA HIS A 142 3.46 -16.40 -3.99
C HIS A 142 4.48 -15.30 -4.23
N GLU A 143 5.46 -15.56 -5.09
CA GLU A 143 6.44 -14.56 -5.50
C GLU A 143 5.77 -13.56 -6.44
N VAL A 144 5.94 -12.26 -6.18
CA VAL A 144 5.51 -11.21 -7.10
C VAL A 144 6.55 -11.09 -8.21
N MET A 145 6.19 -11.51 -9.42
CA MET A 145 7.06 -11.43 -10.60
C MET A 145 6.98 -10.04 -11.25
N ARG A 146 5.79 -9.43 -11.24
CA ARG A 146 5.54 -8.11 -11.85
C ARG A 146 4.39 -7.43 -11.14
N GLN A 147 4.56 -6.15 -10.79
CA GLN A 147 3.45 -5.28 -10.43
C GLN A 147 3.05 -4.48 -11.67
N PHE A 148 1.75 -4.37 -11.95
CA PHE A 148 1.27 -3.53 -13.05
C PHE A 148 1.12 -2.09 -12.53
N PRO A 149 1.72 -1.10 -13.20
CA PRO A 149 1.63 0.30 -12.79
C PRO A 149 0.24 0.86 -13.07
N PHE A 150 -0.15 1.87 -12.29
CA PHE A 150 -1.35 2.65 -12.52
C PHE A 150 -1.00 3.96 -13.21
N GLU A 151 -1.85 4.44 -14.12
CA GLU A 151 -1.76 5.82 -14.63
C GLU A 151 -2.06 6.82 -13.50
N GLU A 152 -3.04 6.46 -12.66
CA GLU A 152 -3.42 7.20 -11.46
C GLU A 152 -3.56 6.24 -10.28
N GLU A 153 -2.82 6.53 -9.20
CA GLU A 153 -2.88 5.77 -7.96
C GLU A 153 -4.24 5.91 -7.26
N TRP A 154 -4.65 4.84 -6.58
CA TRP A 154 -5.83 4.87 -5.71
C TRP A 154 -5.66 5.96 -4.63
N PRO A 155 -6.69 6.79 -4.31
CA PRO A 155 -8.12 6.65 -4.63
C PRO A 155 -8.63 7.35 -5.90
N ARG A 156 -7.74 7.79 -6.80
CA ARG A 156 -8.09 8.36 -8.11
C ARG A 156 -8.96 9.64 -8.11
N TYR A 157 -8.59 10.61 -7.27
CA TYR A 157 -9.27 11.90 -7.15
C TYR A 157 -8.80 12.98 -8.15
N GLY A 158 -8.05 12.62 -9.18
CA GLY A 158 -7.50 13.53 -10.18
C GLY A 158 -8.57 14.27 -10.98
N HIS A 159 -9.76 13.67 -11.12
CA HIS A 159 -10.94 14.32 -11.71
C HIS A 159 -11.42 15.57 -10.94
N LEU A 160 -10.97 15.78 -9.69
CA LEU A 160 -11.26 16.97 -8.89
C LEU A 160 -10.29 18.12 -9.18
N PHE A 161 -9.37 17.98 -10.13
CA PHE A 161 -8.36 18.96 -10.47
C PHE A 161 -8.56 19.48 -11.89
N THR A 162 -8.16 20.73 -12.10
CA THR A 162 -7.99 21.26 -13.46
C THR A 162 -6.72 20.67 -14.11
N PRO A 163 -6.63 20.64 -15.45
CA PRO A 163 -5.42 20.18 -16.14
C PRO A 163 -4.14 20.96 -15.78
N GLU A 164 -4.25 22.26 -15.47
CA GLU A 164 -3.12 23.06 -15.00
C GLU A 164 -2.63 22.57 -13.64
N GLN A 165 -3.55 22.36 -12.69
CA GLN A 165 -3.19 21.90 -11.35
C GLN A 165 -2.53 20.52 -11.38
N LEU A 166 -3.02 19.60 -12.22
CA LEU A 166 -2.38 18.29 -12.41
C LEU A 166 -0.97 18.43 -12.99
N ARG A 167 -0.76 19.35 -13.95
CA ARG A 167 0.58 19.65 -14.48
C ARG A 167 1.51 20.23 -13.42
N GLU A 168 1.03 21.12 -12.55
CA GLU A 168 1.83 21.71 -11.48
C GLU A 168 2.18 20.72 -10.36
N LEU A 169 1.30 19.77 -10.06
CA LEU A 169 1.59 18.66 -9.13
C LEU A 169 2.69 17.77 -9.70
N GLY A 170 2.61 17.48 -11.00
CA GLY A 170 3.52 16.57 -11.69
C GLY A 170 3.14 15.10 -11.47
N PRO A 171 3.83 14.17 -12.16
CA PRO A 171 3.55 12.75 -12.01
C PRO A 171 4.08 12.22 -10.67
N ARG A 172 3.43 11.16 -10.15
CA ARG A 172 4.04 10.35 -9.09
C ARG A 172 5.24 9.61 -9.68
N PRO A 173 6.42 9.62 -9.04
CA PRO A 173 7.54 8.78 -9.45
C PRO A 173 7.12 7.30 -9.44
N PRO A 174 7.55 6.49 -10.42
CA PRO A 174 7.20 5.07 -10.45
C PRO A 174 7.71 4.39 -9.18
N MET A 175 6.81 3.70 -8.47
CA MET A 175 7.18 2.95 -7.27
C MET A 175 8.01 1.70 -7.56
N TRP A 176 8.05 1.27 -8.83
CA TRP A 176 8.66 0.03 -9.26
C TRP A 176 9.38 0.20 -10.60
N GLU A 177 10.69 -0.05 -10.61
CA GLU A 177 11.47 -0.23 -11.84
C GLU A 177 11.77 -1.72 -12.06
N PRO A 178 11.35 -2.33 -13.19
CA PRO A 178 11.53 -3.76 -13.45
C PRO A 178 12.99 -4.24 -13.48
N ARG A 179 13.96 -3.36 -13.73
CA ARG A 179 15.36 -3.75 -13.95
C ARG A 179 16.23 -3.70 -12.70
N GLY A 180 15.73 -3.14 -11.60
CA GLY A 180 16.56 -2.85 -10.42
C GLY A 180 17.75 -1.92 -10.77
N PRO A 181 18.51 -1.45 -9.77
CA PRO A 181 19.72 -0.69 -10.00
C PRO A 181 20.83 -1.61 -10.54
N GLU A 182 21.71 -1.05 -11.38
CA GLU A 182 22.90 -1.77 -11.89
C GLU A 182 23.84 -2.25 -10.77
N ARG A 183 23.77 -1.59 -9.60
CA ARG A 183 24.52 -1.95 -8.39
C ARG A 183 23.55 -2.10 -7.21
N GLN A 184 23.63 -3.24 -6.53
CA GLN A 184 22.86 -3.47 -5.30
C GLN A 184 23.20 -2.41 -4.24
N VAL A 185 22.16 -1.85 -3.63
CA VAL A 185 22.32 -0.92 -2.52
C VAL A 185 22.47 -1.70 -1.22
N GLU A 186 23.51 -1.40 -0.44
CA GLU A 186 23.67 -1.92 0.92
C GLU A 186 23.16 -0.90 1.95
N LEU A 187 22.43 -1.39 2.95
CA LEU A 187 21.89 -0.59 4.05
C LEU A 187 22.78 -0.70 5.29
N SER A 188 23.20 0.43 5.83
CA SER A 188 23.89 0.47 7.12
C SER A 188 22.90 0.34 8.29
N ARG A 189 23.43 0.13 9.50
CA ARG A 189 22.61 0.14 10.72
C ARG A 189 21.87 1.46 10.94
N GLU A 190 22.51 2.57 10.60
CA GLU A 190 21.93 3.91 10.69
C GLU A 190 20.89 4.14 9.58
N ASP A 191 21.08 3.57 8.38
CA ASP A 191 20.02 3.55 7.36
C ASP A 191 18.78 2.84 7.91
N GLU A 192 18.95 1.67 8.54
CA GLU A 192 17.84 0.94 9.16
C GLU A 192 17.12 1.75 10.25
N ALA A 193 17.87 2.49 11.08
CA ALA A 193 17.28 3.40 12.08
C ALA A 193 16.48 4.54 11.44
N MET A 194 17.00 5.13 10.36
CA MET A 194 16.30 6.16 9.59
C MET A 194 15.02 5.61 8.95
N LEU A 195 15.11 4.44 8.30
CA LEU A 195 13.99 3.76 7.64
C LEU A 195 12.91 3.34 8.64
N ALA A 196 13.30 2.88 9.84
CA ALA A 196 12.36 2.56 10.91
C ALA A 196 11.59 3.81 11.40
N MET A 197 12.29 4.94 11.58
CA MET A 197 11.64 6.21 11.92
C MET A 197 10.70 6.68 10.82
N LEU A 198 11.14 6.64 9.55
CA LEU A 198 10.31 7.03 8.41
C LEU A 198 9.13 6.10 8.21
N GLY A 199 9.27 4.80 8.51
CA GLY A 199 8.15 3.86 8.50
C GLY A 199 7.06 4.21 9.52
N ARG A 200 7.44 4.79 10.67
CA ARG A 200 6.50 5.27 11.69
C ARG A 200 5.95 6.66 11.41
N ASP A 201 6.75 7.55 10.83
CA ASP A 201 6.33 8.88 10.40
C ASP A 201 7.12 9.29 9.16
N GLY A 202 6.52 9.09 8.00
CA GLY A 202 7.15 9.40 6.72
C GLY A 202 7.35 10.90 6.49
N ARG A 203 6.80 11.76 7.35
CA ARG A 203 7.07 13.21 7.37
C ARG A 203 7.96 13.64 8.54
N ALA A 204 8.63 12.71 9.22
CA ALA A 204 9.62 13.02 10.24
C ALA A 204 10.62 14.08 9.75
N SER A 205 10.93 15.03 10.63
CA SER A 205 11.86 16.12 10.35
C SER A 205 13.30 15.61 10.31
N TYR A 206 14.17 16.32 9.57
CA TYR A 206 15.60 15.99 9.53
C TYR A 206 16.26 16.02 10.91
N ALA A 207 15.76 16.84 11.83
CA ALA A 207 16.24 16.86 13.21
C ALA A 207 15.90 15.56 13.97
N GLN A 208 14.66 15.05 13.83
CA GLN A 208 14.27 13.77 14.42
C GLN A 208 15.06 12.60 13.83
N LEU A 209 15.27 12.60 12.52
CA LEU A 209 16.06 11.58 11.84
C LEU A 209 17.54 11.63 12.26
N ALA A 210 18.12 12.83 12.41
CA ALA A 210 19.48 13.02 12.91
C ALA A 210 19.64 12.47 14.33
N ALA A 211 18.67 12.75 15.21
CA ALA A 211 18.67 12.21 16.58
C ALA A 211 18.56 10.68 16.61
N ALA A 212 17.76 10.07 15.72
CA ALA A 212 17.57 8.63 15.66
C ALA A 212 18.80 7.88 15.10
N THR A 213 19.54 8.51 14.20
CA THR A 213 20.69 7.90 13.49
C THR A 213 22.04 8.25 14.11
N GLY A 214 22.13 9.33 14.88
CA GLY A 214 23.40 9.91 15.33
C GLY A 214 24.15 10.69 14.24
N TRP A 215 23.55 10.89 13.07
CA TRP A 215 24.15 11.67 11.97
C TRP A 215 23.86 13.16 12.09
N SER A 216 24.64 13.97 11.36
CA SER A 216 24.28 15.36 11.12
C SER A 216 23.06 15.47 10.19
N ALA A 217 22.27 16.54 10.33
CA ALA A 217 21.09 16.77 9.47
C ALA A 217 21.45 16.81 7.97
N SER A 218 22.63 17.33 7.62
CA SER A 218 23.14 17.34 6.25
C SER A 218 23.37 15.91 5.72
N ARG A 219 24.00 15.04 6.53
CA ARG A 219 24.22 13.63 6.15
C ARG A 219 22.92 12.87 6.00
N VAL A 220 21.96 13.05 6.91
CA VAL A 220 20.61 12.46 6.81
C VAL A 220 19.94 12.89 5.51
N THR A 221 19.93 14.19 5.22
CA THR A 221 19.26 14.72 4.01
C THR A 221 19.88 14.12 2.75
N ARG A 222 21.22 14.12 2.66
CA ARG A 222 21.93 13.55 1.52
C ARG A 222 21.61 12.05 1.36
N ARG A 223 21.71 11.27 2.44
CA ARG A 223 21.49 9.83 2.40
C ARG A 223 20.03 9.46 2.10
N MET A 224 19.07 10.18 2.66
CA MET A 224 17.66 9.98 2.33
C MET A 224 17.41 10.23 0.84
N ASN A 225 17.97 11.29 0.26
CA ASN A 225 17.86 11.58 -1.17
C ASN A 225 18.52 10.49 -2.04
N GLU A 226 19.66 9.93 -1.62
CA GLU A 226 20.29 8.79 -2.31
C GLU A 226 19.38 7.55 -2.30
N LEU A 227 18.75 7.23 -1.15
CA LEU A 227 17.83 6.10 -1.05
C LEU A 227 16.54 6.31 -1.86
N VAL A 228 16.03 7.55 -1.93
CA VAL A 228 14.90 7.90 -2.80
C VAL A 228 15.27 7.81 -4.27
N ALA A 229 16.42 8.37 -4.66
CA ALA A 229 16.88 8.36 -6.05
C ALA A 229 17.21 6.94 -6.55
N SER A 230 17.69 6.06 -5.66
CA SER A 230 17.92 4.64 -5.99
C SER A 230 16.64 3.78 -5.96
N GLY A 231 15.49 4.38 -5.64
CA GLY A 231 14.20 3.69 -5.53
C GLY A 231 14.07 2.80 -4.30
N VAL A 232 15.07 2.72 -3.42
CA VAL A 232 15.04 1.92 -2.18
C VAL A 232 14.00 2.46 -1.22
N LEU A 233 13.91 3.78 -1.09
CA LEU A 233 12.97 4.46 -0.20
C LEU A 233 11.93 5.21 -1.03
N TYR A 234 10.65 4.94 -0.78
CA TYR A 234 9.56 5.76 -1.28
C TYR A 234 8.61 6.10 -0.13
N PHE A 235 7.77 7.11 -0.31
CA PHE A 235 6.78 7.49 0.69
C PHE A 235 5.40 7.18 0.15
N ASP A 236 4.55 6.63 1.01
CA ASP A 236 3.20 6.26 0.65
C ASP A 236 2.19 6.69 1.71
N LEU A 237 0.91 6.62 1.36
CA LEU A 237 -0.20 7.04 2.21
C LEU A 237 -1.05 5.81 2.57
N ASP A 238 -1.13 5.49 3.87
CA ASP A 238 -2.06 4.50 4.41
C ASP A 238 -3.42 5.17 4.68
N PHE A 239 -4.52 4.46 4.46
CA PHE A 239 -5.90 5.00 4.45
C PHE A 239 -6.87 4.23 5.33
N ALA A 240 -7.75 4.93 6.05
CA ALA A 240 -8.91 4.29 6.69
C ALA A 240 -10.06 4.13 5.67
N LEU A 241 -9.99 3.06 4.86
CA LEU A 241 -10.95 2.80 3.75
C LEU A 241 -12.42 2.93 4.17
N GLU A 242 -12.79 2.33 5.32
CA GLU A 242 -14.16 2.38 5.83
C GLU A 242 -14.62 3.80 6.16
N ARG A 243 -13.72 4.66 6.65
CA ARG A 243 -14.00 6.08 6.92
C ARG A 243 -14.07 6.92 5.64
N MET A 244 -13.59 6.38 4.53
CA MET A 244 -13.69 6.97 3.21
C MET A 244 -14.90 6.43 2.42
N GLY A 245 -15.77 5.63 3.06
CA GLY A 245 -16.99 5.10 2.44
C GLY A 245 -16.81 3.78 1.71
N TYR A 246 -15.71 3.05 1.96
CA TYR A 246 -15.45 1.73 1.36
C TYR A 246 -15.56 0.63 2.41
N ALA A 247 -16.69 -0.08 2.42
CA ALA A 247 -16.96 -1.13 3.39
C ALA A 247 -16.57 -2.54 2.90
N ALA A 248 -16.25 -2.70 1.61
CA ALA A 248 -15.86 -3.99 1.05
C ALA A 248 -14.43 -3.94 0.50
N ARG A 249 -13.58 -4.86 0.98
CA ARG A 249 -12.24 -5.10 0.46
C ARG A 249 -12.09 -6.58 0.16
N ALA A 250 -11.49 -6.90 -0.99
CA ALA A 250 -11.19 -8.28 -1.34
C ALA A 250 -9.81 -8.42 -2.00
N MET A 251 -9.23 -9.60 -1.85
CA MET A 251 -8.15 -10.09 -2.69
C MET A 251 -8.75 -11.01 -3.75
N LEU A 252 -8.45 -10.73 -5.01
CA LEU A 252 -8.82 -11.54 -6.14
C LEU A 252 -7.62 -12.38 -6.55
N TRP A 253 -7.79 -13.69 -6.65
CA TRP A 253 -6.79 -14.61 -7.16
C TRP A 253 -7.30 -15.19 -8.47
N MET A 254 -6.63 -14.85 -9.57
CA MET A 254 -7.11 -15.11 -10.91
C MET A 254 -6.19 -16.08 -11.63
N ARG A 255 -6.79 -17.02 -12.35
CA ARG A 255 -6.07 -17.88 -13.29
C ARG A 255 -6.25 -17.32 -14.70
N VAL A 256 -5.22 -16.67 -15.21
CA VAL A 256 -5.21 -16.06 -16.54
C VAL A 256 -4.42 -16.95 -17.49
N ARG A 257 -4.88 -17.08 -18.75
CA ARG A 257 -4.08 -17.77 -19.77
C ARG A 257 -2.71 -17.08 -19.89
N PRO A 258 -1.58 -17.82 -19.88
CA PRO A 258 -0.25 -17.20 -19.83
C PRO A 258 0.01 -16.15 -20.92
N GLY A 259 -0.48 -16.36 -22.14
CA GLY A 259 -0.34 -15.41 -23.24
C GLY A 259 -1.14 -14.11 -23.09
N ASP A 260 -2.16 -14.07 -22.23
CA ASP A 260 -2.99 -12.90 -21.98
C ASP A 260 -2.60 -12.14 -20.70
N LEU A 261 -1.67 -12.68 -19.91
CA LEU A 261 -1.38 -12.20 -18.55
C LEU A 261 -0.99 -10.71 -18.53
N GLU A 262 -0.18 -10.27 -19.50
CA GLU A 262 0.22 -8.87 -19.61
C GLU A 262 -0.97 -7.96 -19.95
N ALA A 263 -1.78 -8.34 -20.93
CA ALA A 263 -2.92 -7.54 -21.38
C ALA A 263 -4.01 -7.45 -20.30
N VAL A 264 -4.32 -8.58 -19.64
CA VAL A 264 -5.30 -8.62 -18.54
C VAL A 264 -4.78 -7.81 -17.36
N GLY A 265 -3.51 -7.96 -16.98
CA GLY A 265 -2.95 -7.19 -15.87
C GLY A 265 -2.99 -5.68 -16.11
N GLN A 266 -2.68 -5.23 -17.33
CA GLN A 266 -2.80 -3.82 -17.73
C GLN A 266 -4.27 -3.35 -17.70
N ALA A 267 -5.21 -4.14 -18.24
CA ALA A 267 -6.62 -3.80 -18.24
C ALA A 267 -7.17 -3.66 -16.81
N VAL A 268 -6.91 -4.65 -15.95
CA VAL A 268 -7.30 -4.62 -14.53
C VAL A 268 -6.69 -3.40 -13.82
N ALA A 269 -5.48 -2.97 -14.18
CA ALA A 269 -4.87 -1.80 -13.57
C ALA A 269 -5.64 -0.48 -13.83
N THR A 270 -6.43 -0.42 -14.90
CA THR A 270 -7.25 0.76 -15.22
C THR A 270 -8.55 0.84 -14.41
N HIS A 271 -8.96 -0.24 -13.74
CA HIS A 271 -10.23 -0.28 -13.04
C HIS A 271 -10.20 0.53 -11.73
N PRO A 272 -11.21 1.39 -11.46
CA PRO A 272 -11.21 2.29 -10.30
C PRO A 272 -11.24 1.56 -8.95
N GLU A 273 -11.78 0.33 -8.90
CA GLU A 273 -11.85 -0.50 -7.71
C GLU A 273 -10.48 -1.10 -7.34
N VAL A 274 -9.54 -1.19 -8.30
CA VAL A 274 -8.26 -1.88 -8.11
C VAL A 274 -7.27 -0.95 -7.43
N ALA A 275 -6.81 -1.33 -6.25
CA ALA A 275 -5.78 -0.62 -5.47
C ALA A 275 -4.39 -1.28 -5.59
N TYR A 276 -4.33 -2.53 -6.07
CA TYR A 276 -3.08 -3.25 -6.32
C TYR A 276 -3.34 -4.35 -7.34
N VAL A 277 -2.42 -4.59 -8.28
CA VAL A 277 -2.46 -5.75 -9.18
C VAL A 277 -1.05 -6.23 -9.52
N ALA A 278 -0.84 -7.55 -9.50
CA ALA A 278 0.44 -8.14 -9.78
C ALA A 278 0.34 -9.56 -10.34
N ALA A 279 1.28 -9.89 -11.22
CA ALA A 279 1.53 -11.26 -11.65
C ALA A 279 2.37 -11.99 -10.59
N THR A 280 1.95 -13.22 -10.27
CA THR A 280 2.54 -14.02 -9.19
C THR A 280 2.86 -15.44 -9.62
N THR A 281 3.76 -16.10 -8.90
CA THR A 281 3.93 -17.55 -9.01
C THR A 281 2.74 -18.31 -8.39
N GLY A 282 2.57 -19.57 -8.78
CA GLY A 282 1.48 -20.44 -8.31
C GLY A 282 0.35 -20.61 -9.32
N THR A 283 -0.76 -21.20 -8.87
CA THR A 283 -1.91 -21.58 -9.72
C THR A 283 -2.77 -20.40 -10.15
N ALA A 284 -2.87 -19.39 -9.29
CA ALA A 284 -3.37 -18.06 -9.63
C ALA A 284 -2.18 -17.17 -9.98
N ASN A 285 -2.01 -16.92 -11.27
CA ASN A 285 -0.87 -16.20 -11.82
C ASN A 285 -1.09 -14.68 -11.92
N LEU A 286 -2.27 -14.18 -11.53
CA LEU A 286 -2.58 -12.77 -11.35
C LEU A 286 -3.36 -12.58 -10.04
N THR A 287 -2.99 -11.58 -9.24
CA THR A 287 -3.74 -11.19 -8.05
C THR A 287 -4.01 -9.70 -8.03
N ALA A 288 -5.17 -9.31 -7.51
CA ALA A 288 -5.54 -7.90 -7.33
C ALA A 288 -6.15 -7.65 -5.95
N SER A 289 -5.81 -6.52 -5.33
CA SER A 289 -6.57 -6.00 -4.18
C SER A 289 -7.60 -5.01 -4.70
N VAL A 290 -8.88 -5.26 -4.38
CA VAL A 290 -9.99 -4.39 -4.77
C VAL A 290 -10.65 -3.77 -3.55
N VAL A 291 -11.12 -2.54 -3.71
CA VAL A 291 -11.81 -1.73 -2.70
C VAL A 291 -13.10 -1.22 -3.32
N CYS A 292 -14.23 -1.60 -2.71
CA CYS A 292 -15.57 -1.28 -3.17
C CYS A 292 -16.39 -0.65 -2.03
N HIS A 293 -17.42 0.11 -2.40
CA HIS A 293 -18.33 0.76 -1.45
C HIS A 293 -19.02 -0.26 -0.54
N ASP A 294 -19.49 -1.36 -1.12
CA ASP A 294 -20.19 -2.44 -0.42
C ASP A 294 -20.05 -3.76 -1.18
N THR A 295 -20.61 -4.84 -0.62
CA THR A 295 -20.58 -6.18 -1.23
C THR A 295 -21.35 -6.25 -2.55
N ALA A 296 -22.41 -5.45 -2.74
CA ALA A 296 -23.18 -5.45 -3.98
C ALA A 296 -22.37 -4.80 -5.13
N HIS A 297 -21.60 -3.76 -4.84
CA HIS A 297 -20.62 -3.18 -5.74
C HIS A 297 -19.52 -4.19 -6.07
N LEU A 298 -18.95 -4.89 -5.07
CA LEU A 298 -17.97 -5.96 -5.33
C LEU A 298 -18.53 -7.03 -6.27
N TYR A 299 -19.78 -7.47 -6.07
CA TYR A 299 -20.42 -8.43 -6.95
C TYR A 299 -20.49 -7.93 -8.40
N ARG A 300 -21.04 -6.72 -8.63
CA ARG A 300 -21.11 -6.13 -9.97
C ARG A 300 -19.74 -6.01 -10.62
N TYR A 301 -18.74 -5.53 -9.88
CA TYR A 301 -17.38 -5.43 -10.38
C TYR A 301 -16.84 -6.78 -10.86
N VAL A 302 -17.00 -7.84 -10.06
CA VAL A 302 -16.50 -9.18 -10.40
C VAL A 302 -17.26 -9.78 -11.59
N THR A 303 -18.58 -9.61 -11.67
CA THR A 303 -19.41 -10.27 -12.70
C THR A 303 -19.48 -9.49 -14.01
N GLU A 304 -19.37 -8.16 -13.97
CA GLU A 304 -19.49 -7.29 -15.14
C GLU A 304 -18.09 -6.87 -15.61
N SER A 305 -17.45 -5.92 -14.92
CA SER A 305 -16.18 -5.31 -15.37
C SER A 305 -15.04 -6.34 -15.48
N LEU A 306 -14.81 -7.13 -14.42
CA LEU A 306 -13.77 -8.16 -14.43
C LEU A 306 -14.18 -9.35 -15.29
N GLY A 307 -15.43 -9.80 -15.19
CA GLY A 307 -15.97 -10.93 -15.94
C GLY A 307 -15.99 -10.73 -17.46
N ALA A 308 -16.00 -9.48 -17.92
CA ALA A 308 -15.91 -9.14 -19.35
C ALA A 308 -14.49 -9.27 -19.93
N LEU A 309 -13.45 -9.38 -19.10
CA LEU A 309 -12.07 -9.46 -19.60
C LEU A 309 -11.76 -10.87 -20.16
N PRO A 310 -11.39 -10.97 -21.45
CA PRO A 310 -11.02 -12.25 -22.04
C PRO A 310 -9.73 -12.79 -21.43
N GLY A 311 -9.61 -14.10 -21.33
CA GLY A 311 -8.40 -14.78 -20.87
C GLY A 311 -8.35 -15.10 -19.37
N ILE A 312 -9.29 -14.58 -18.58
CA ILE A 312 -9.50 -15.01 -17.19
C ILE A 312 -10.31 -16.32 -17.19
N ASN A 313 -9.72 -17.40 -16.69
CA ASN A 313 -10.37 -18.72 -16.63
C ASN A 313 -11.11 -18.94 -15.30
N ASP A 314 -10.62 -18.33 -14.22
CA ASP A 314 -11.10 -18.58 -12.86
C ASP A 314 -10.74 -17.39 -11.96
N VAL A 315 -11.61 -17.11 -10.99
CA VAL A 315 -11.43 -16.02 -10.00
C VAL A 315 -11.87 -16.52 -8.62
N GLU A 316 -10.93 -16.59 -7.69
CA GLU A 316 -11.21 -16.77 -6.26
C GLU A 316 -11.30 -15.39 -5.59
N VAL A 317 -12.44 -15.10 -4.97
CA VAL A 317 -12.71 -13.83 -4.27
C VAL A 317 -12.58 -14.03 -2.77
N LEU A 318 -11.56 -13.42 -2.15
CA LEU A 318 -11.30 -13.50 -0.72
C LEU A 318 -11.57 -12.16 -0.05
N SER A 319 -12.73 -12.03 0.59
CA SER A 319 -13.08 -10.81 1.32
C SER A 319 -12.24 -10.65 2.58
N ALA A 320 -11.71 -9.46 2.81
CA ALA A 320 -10.99 -9.11 4.03
C ALA A 320 -12.00 -8.73 5.12
N LEU A 321 -11.96 -9.44 6.26
CA LEU A 321 -12.82 -9.19 7.41
C LEU A 321 -12.25 -8.11 8.33
N ARG A 322 -10.93 -8.14 8.55
CA ARG A 322 -10.24 -7.17 9.41
C ARG A 322 -8.82 -6.95 8.93
N MET A 323 -8.42 -5.69 8.88
CA MET A 323 -7.03 -5.30 8.64
C MET A 323 -6.32 -5.04 9.96
N PHE A 324 -5.12 -5.60 10.11
CA PHE A 324 -4.26 -5.41 11.29
C PHE A 324 -3.09 -4.49 10.97
N LYS A 325 -2.61 -4.49 9.72
CA LYS A 325 -1.54 -3.61 9.24
C LYS A 325 -1.71 -3.28 7.76
N GLN A 326 -1.54 -2.02 7.39
CA GLN A 326 -1.35 -1.62 5.98
C GLN A 326 0.13 -1.66 5.63
N SER A 327 0.76 -0.58 5.22
CA SER A 327 2.15 -0.66 4.82
C SER A 327 3.07 -0.77 6.03
N GLN A 328 3.20 0.30 6.83
CA GLN A 328 3.90 0.23 8.12
C GLN A 328 3.00 0.58 9.29
N THR A 329 1.76 0.99 9.04
CA THR A 329 0.85 1.43 10.09
C THR A 329 -0.10 0.33 10.53
N LEU A 330 -0.22 0.17 11.85
CA LEU A 330 -1.21 -0.72 12.43
C LEU A 330 -2.61 -0.12 12.28
N VAL A 331 -3.60 -0.99 12.11
CA VAL A 331 -5.00 -0.59 11.98
C VAL A 331 -5.74 -1.05 13.22
N ASP A 332 -6.30 -0.10 13.96
CA ASP A 332 -7.07 -0.33 15.17
C ASP A 332 -8.40 0.43 15.10
N ASP A 333 -9.50 -0.23 15.45
CA ASP A 333 -10.87 0.32 15.37
C ASP A 333 -11.16 1.18 14.12
N ARG A 334 -10.77 0.65 12.94
CA ARG A 334 -10.99 1.29 11.63
C ARG A 334 -10.27 2.63 11.49
N MET A 335 -9.23 2.85 12.28
CA MET A 335 -8.33 3.98 12.20
C MET A 335 -6.95 3.49 11.80
N VAL A 336 -6.27 4.30 11.00
CA VAL A 336 -4.84 4.16 10.77
C VAL A 336 -4.15 4.72 12.02
N ALA A 337 -3.65 3.83 12.88
CA ALA A 337 -3.09 4.16 14.18
C ALA A 337 -1.57 4.04 14.14
N ILE A 338 -0.88 5.14 14.44
CA ILE A 338 0.57 5.12 14.70
C ILE A 338 0.75 4.47 16.06
N VAL A 339 0.95 3.16 16.08
CA VAL A 339 1.36 2.49 17.32
C VAL A 339 2.83 2.82 17.55
N PRO A 340 3.21 3.25 18.76
CA PRO A 340 4.54 3.80 19.07
C PRO A 340 5.75 2.90 18.75
#